data_AF-A0A7C2FIY1-F1
#
_entry.id   AF-A0A7C2FIY1-F1
#
_cell.length_a   1.000
_cell.length_b   1.000
_cell.length_c   1.000
_cell.angle_alpha   90.00
_cell.angle_beta   90.00
_cell.angle_gamma   90.00
#
_symmetry.space_group_name_H-M   'P 1'
#
loop_
_entity.id
_entity.type
_entity.pdbx_description
1 polymer ?
#
loop_
_entity_poly.entity_id
_entity_poly.type
_entity_poly.pdbx_seq_one_letter_code
_entity_poly.pdbx_strand_id
1 'polypeptide(L)'
;AFHLYNGEIGALSIVHNSFPEKNLYFTEQWVDAYGDMTGALVWHIRELIIGATRNWCKTVIEWNLASDPNYEPHTDGGCSQCMGAVTINGDIITRNPAYYIIAHAAKYVRPGSRRITSNLPEDLPNVAFERPDGKIVIIVLNNGEINKSFCIKIGSRYINSSLASGSTGTYVF
;
A
#
# COMPACT_ATOMS: atom_id res chain seq x y z
N ALA A 1 9.61 -5.83 -13.69
CA ALA A 1 9.32 -4.79 -12.69
C ALA A 1 8.28 -3.86 -13.30
N PHE A 2 7.42 -3.25 -12.48
CA PHE A 2 6.26 -2.48 -12.93
C PHE A 2 6.06 -1.23 -12.08
N HIS A 3 5.62 -0.17 -12.74
CA HIS A 3 5.17 1.09 -12.14
C HIS A 3 3.67 1.27 -12.45
N LEU A 4 3.00 2.24 -11.83
CA LEU A 4 1.58 2.56 -12.11
C LEU A 4 1.36 4.04 -12.44
N TYR A 5 2.14 4.58 -13.38
CA TYR A 5 1.91 5.92 -13.93
C TYR A 5 0.79 5.94 -14.98
N ASN A 6 0.47 4.78 -15.57
CA ASN A 6 -0.60 4.58 -16.53
C ASN A 6 -1.06 3.11 -16.51
N GLY A 7 -2.29 2.86 -16.94
CA GLY A 7 -2.91 1.54 -16.95
C GLY A 7 -3.55 1.16 -15.62
N GLU A 8 -3.80 -0.14 -15.45
CA GLU A 8 -4.54 -0.70 -14.31
C GLU A 8 -3.72 -1.77 -13.61
N ILE A 9 -3.81 -1.82 -12.28
CA ILE A 9 -3.06 -2.78 -11.47
C ILE A 9 -3.36 -4.24 -11.82
N GLY A 10 -4.57 -4.52 -12.33
CA GLY A 10 -5.01 -5.85 -12.76
C GLY A 10 -4.18 -6.44 -13.90
N ALA A 11 -3.50 -5.60 -14.71
CA ALA A 11 -2.63 -6.07 -15.79
C ALA A 11 -1.49 -6.98 -15.30
N LEU A 12 -1.06 -6.82 -14.05
CA LEU A 12 -0.06 -7.68 -13.42
C LEU A 12 -0.51 -9.15 -13.37
N SER A 13 -1.80 -9.42 -13.13
CA SER A 13 -2.32 -10.79 -13.13
C SER A 13 -2.30 -11.41 -14.53
N ILE A 14 -2.49 -10.61 -15.59
CA ILE A 14 -2.37 -11.10 -16.98
C ILE A 14 -0.93 -11.59 -17.25
N VAL A 15 0.06 -10.81 -16.80
CA VAL A 15 1.48 -11.19 -16.91
C VAL A 15 1.78 -12.45 -16.11
N HIS A 16 1.32 -12.52 -14.86
CA HIS A 16 1.53 -13.70 -14.02
C HIS A 16 0.90 -14.95 -14.63
N ASN A 17 -0.36 -14.87 -15.09
CA ASN A 17 -1.06 -16.00 -15.69
C ASN A 17 -0.37 -16.49 -16.97
N SER A 18 0.28 -15.60 -17.71
CA SER A 18 1.05 -15.95 -18.92
C SER A 18 2.42 -16.53 -18.59
N PHE A 19 3.02 -16.13 -17.46
CA PHE A 19 4.37 -16.51 -17.05
C PHE A 19 4.46 -16.79 -15.53
N PRO A 20 3.80 -17.86 -15.02
CA PRO A 20 3.61 -18.06 -13.58
C PRO A 20 4.91 -18.29 -12.80
N GLU A 21 5.95 -18.81 -13.47
CA GLU A 21 7.28 -19.04 -12.90
C GLU A 21 8.11 -17.75 -12.75
N LYS A 22 7.62 -16.61 -13.25
CA LYS A 22 8.32 -15.32 -13.19
C LYS A 22 7.79 -14.47 -12.04
N ASN A 23 8.72 -13.88 -11.30
CA ASN A 23 8.41 -12.96 -10.22
C ASN A 23 7.96 -11.61 -10.78
N LEU A 24 6.95 -11.01 -10.15
CA LEU A 24 6.57 -9.61 -10.37
C LEU A 24 7.02 -8.76 -9.18
N TYR A 25 7.44 -7.54 -9.48
CA TYR A 25 7.90 -6.56 -8.50
C TYR A 25 7.31 -5.21 -8.88
N PHE A 26 6.58 -4.58 -7.97
CA PHE A 26 6.13 -3.21 -8.11
C PHE A 26 7.21 -2.30 -7.55
N THR A 27 7.81 -1.48 -8.40
CA THR A 27 9.07 -0.80 -8.07
C THR A 27 8.94 0.70 -7.96
N GLU A 28 7.81 1.29 -8.34
CA GLU A 28 7.69 2.74 -8.32
C GLU A 28 6.25 3.24 -8.41
N GLN A 29 5.93 4.17 -7.50
CA GLN A 29 4.87 5.16 -7.67
C GLN A 29 5.22 6.39 -6.82
N TRP A 30 4.90 7.59 -7.33
CA TRP A 30 5.09 8.86 -6.64
C TRP A 30 3.82 9.34 -5.94
N VAL A 31 3.98 10.20 -4.93
CA VAL A 31 2.87 10.92 -4.29
C VAL A 31 2.94 12.39 -4.69
N ASP A 32 1.79 12.95 -5.06
CA ASP A 32 1.65 14.35 -5.46
C ASP A 32 1.72 15.30 -4.27
N ALA A 33 2.61 16.29 -4.36
CA ALA A 33 2.77 17.38 -3.41
C ALA A 33 1.50 18.24 -3.25
N TYR A 34 0.66 18.33 -4.28
CA TYR A 34 -0.57 19.14 -4.26
C TYR A 34 -1.83 18.31 -3.99
N GLY A 35 -1.68 17.00 -3.80
CA GLY A 35 -2.77 16.10 -3.41
C GLY A 35 -3.13 16.19 -1.92
N ASP A 36 -4.25 15.59 -1.55
CA ASP A 36 -4.64 15.46 -0.14
C ASP A 36 -4.17 14.15 0.49
N MET A 37 -3.95 14.17 1.81
CA MET A 37 -3.45 13.03 2.57
C MET A 37 -4.34 11.79 2.47
N THR A 38 -5.66 11.98 2.54
CA THR A 38 -6.62 10.88 2.56
C THR A 38 -6.73 10.26 1.18
N GLY A 39 -6.87 11.07 0.13
CA GLY A 39 -6.94 10.62 -1.25
C GLY A 39 -5.70 9.82 -1.66
N ALA A 40 -4.51 10.35 -1.35
CA ALA A 40 -3.25 9.65 -1.60
C ALA A 40 -3.19 8.30 -0.84
N LEU A 41 -3.50 8.30 0.46
CA LEU A 41 -3.47 7.08 1.27
C LEU A 41 -4.45 6.03 0.76
N VAL A 42 -5.70 6.41 0.50
CA VAL A 42 -6.75 5.50 0.02
C VAL A 42 -6.35 4.86 -1.31
N TRP A 43 -5.94 5.67 -2.29
CA TRP A 43 -5.59 5.17 -3.61
C TRP A 43 -4.36 4.26 -3.56
N HIS A 44 -3.28 4.70 -2.90
CA HIS A 44 -2.03 3.93 -2.86
C HIS A 44 -2.17 2.64 -2.04
N ILE A 45 -2.92 2.64 -0.93
CA ILE A 45 -3.20 1.41 -0.20
C ILE A 45 -4.01 0.44 -1.08
N ARG A 46 -5.05 0.94 -1.76
CA ARG A 46 -5.93 0.11 -2.61
C ARG A 46 -5.18 -0.50 -3.79
N GLU A 47 -4.49 0.34 -4.57
CA GLU A 47 -3.84 -0.09 -5.81
C GLU A 47 -2.48 -0.75 -5.56
N LEU A 48 -1.68 -0.26 -4.62
CA LEU A 48 -0.30 -0.71 -4.47
C LEU A 48 -0.15 -1.75 -3.37
N ILE A 49 -0.43 -1.39 -2.11
CA ILE A 49 -0.23 -2.31 -0.99
C ILE A 49 -1.15 -3.53 -1.11
N ILE A 50 -2.44 -3.31 -1.37
CA ILE A 50 -3.42 -4.37 -1.56
C ILE A 50 -3.36 -4.87 -3.00
N GLY A 51 -3.56 -3.99 -3.98
CA GLY A 51 -3.72 -4.36 -5.38
C GLY A 51 -2.49 -5.07 -5.94
N ALA A 52 -1.29 -4.49 -5.86
CA ALA A 52 -0.09 -5.09 -6.43
C ALA A 52 0.21 -6.46 -5.80
N THR A 53 0.12 -6.58 -4.48
CA THR A 53 0.44 -7.84 -3.79
C THR A 53 -0.60 -8.93 -4.07
N ARG A 54 -1.89 -8.57 -4.23
CA ARG A 54 -2.93 -9.49 -4.71
C ARG A 54 -2.76 -9.87 -6.17
N ASN A 55 -2.14 -9.00 -6.97
CA ASN A 55 -1.75 -9.27 -8.34
C ASN A 55 -0.28 -9.73 -8.46
N TRP A 56 0.15 -10.58 -7.51
CA TRP A 56 1.40 -11.37 -7.57
C TRP A 56 2.71 -10.61 -7.39
N CYS A 57 2.69 -9.30 -7.15
CA CYS A 57 3.93 -8.59 -6.81
C CYS A 57 4.48 -9.04 -5.45
N LYS A 58 5.77 -9.39 -5.43
CA LYS A 58 6.50 -9.78 -4.23
C LYS A 58 7.00 -8.59 -3.41
N THR A 59 6.97 -7.40 -3.99
CA THR A 59 7.48 -6.16 -3.42
C THR A 59 6.67 -4.99 -3.95
N VAL A 60 6.51 -3.97 -3.11
CA VAL A 60 5.95 -2.66 -3.44
C VAL A 60 6.93 -1.61 -2.92
N ILE A 61 7.37 -0.73 -3.81
CA ILE A 61 8.29 0.37 -3.51
C ILE A 61 7.63 1.66 -4.01
N GLU A 62 7.61 2.68 -3.16
CA GLU A 62 7.28 4.05 -3.56
C GLU A 62 8.54 4.85 -3.81
N TRP A 63 8.41 6.00 -4.47
CA TRP A 63 9.53 6.66 -5.13
C TRP A 63 10.56 7.28 -4.18
N ASN A 64 10.41 8.57 -3.83
CA ASN A 64 11.39 9.25 -3.00
C ASN A 64 11.17 8.98 -1.51
N LEU A 65 12.22 8.58 -0.80
CA LEU A 65 12.16 8.49 0.67
C LEU A 65 12.04 9.87 1.31
N ALA A 66 12.78 10.86 0.80
CA ALA A 66 12.81 12.20 1.35
C ALA A 66 12.80 13.25 0.24
N SER A 67 12.22 14.41 0.53
CA SER A 67 12.35 15.64 -0.26
C SER A 67 12.57 16.83 0.67
N ASP A 68 13.12 17.92 0.15
CA ASP A 68 13.06 19.21 0.85
C ASP A 68 11.64 19.84 0.69
N PRO A 69 11.34 20.99 1.34
CA PRO A 69 10.05 21.65 1.20
C PRO A 69 9.75 22.20 -0.21
N ASN A 70 10.76 22.32 -1.06
CA ASN A 70 10.64 22.81 -2.43
C ASN A 70 10.64 21.65 -3.45
N TYR A 71 10.70 20.41 -2.99
CA TYR A 71 10.81 19.19 -3.81
C TYR A 71 12.11 19.10 -4.63
N GLU A 72 13.17 19.75 -4.14
CA GLU A 72 14.48 19.80 -4.75
C GLU A 72 15.47 18.84 -4.05
N PRO A 73 16.56 18.44 -4.73
CA PRO A 73 16.86 18.69 -6.14
C PRO A 73 16.04 17.79 -7.07
N HIS A 74 15.60 18.32 -8.21
CA HIS A 74 15.19 17.52 -9.35
C HIS A 74 15.94 17.94 -10.63
N THR A 75 15.98 17.07 -11.63
CA THR A 75 16.59 17.40 -12.92
C THR A 75 15.73 18.37 -13.71
N ASP A 76 16.31 19.13 -14.64
CA ASP A 76 15.55 19.89 -15.64
C ASP A 76 14.63 18.95 -16.43
N GLY A 77 13.33 19.27 -16.48
CA GLY A 77 12.30 18.42 -17.07
C GLY A 77 11.91 17.19 -16.22
N GLY A 78 12.50 17.02 -15.04
CA GLY A 78 12.12 16.03 -14.04
C GLY A 78 10.86 16.42 -13.28
N CYS A 79 10.48 15.59 -12.31
CA CYS A 79 9.28 15.81 -11.52
C CYS A 79 9.47 16.95 -10.51
N SER A 80 8.80 18.08 -10.74
CA SER A 80 8.87 19.27 -9.88
C SER A 80 7.85 19.29 -8.74
N GLN A 81 7.16 18.17 -8.51
CA GLN A 81 6.08 18.04 -7.52
C GLN A 81 6.09 16.66 -6.83
N CYS A 82 7.20 15.93 -6.92
CA CYS A 82 7.33 14.61 -6.33
C CYS A 82 7.67 14.71 -4.84
N MET A 83 6.64 14.57 -4.00
CA MET A 83 6.80 14.60 -2.55
C MET A 83 7.46 13.32 -2.04
N GLY A 84 8.48 13.46 -1.21
CA GLY A 84 9.10 12.32 -0.52
C GLY A 84 8.19 11.71 0.54
N ALA A 85 8.48 10.48 0.98
CA ALA A 85 7.81 9.89 2.14
C ALA A 85 7.96 10.73 3.40
N VAL A 86 9.08 11.43 3.53
CA VAL A 86 9.25 12.50 4.52
C VAL A 86 9.70 13.80 3.86
N THR A 87 9.27 14.93 4.42
CA THR A 87 9.84 16.25 4.11
C THR A 87 10.85 16.62 5.19
N ILE A 88 12.07 16.99 4.80
CA ILE A 88 13.13 17.41 5.72
C ILE A 88 13.35 18.91 5.58
N ASN A 89 13.16 19.67 6.66
CA ASN A 89 13.40 21.11 6.72
C ASN A 89 14.31 21.43 7.91
N GLY A 90 15.63 21.47 7.68
CA GLY A 90 16.61 21.50 8.76
C GLY A 90 16.44 20.28 9.66
N ASP A 91 16.20 20.51 10.96
CA ASP A 91 15.99 19.44 11.95
C ASP A 91 14.52 18.98 12.05
N ILE A 92 13.61 19.56 11.27
CA ILE A 92 12.18 19.22 11.27
C ILE A 92 11.89 18.15 10.23
N ILE A 93 11.31 17.03 10.66
CA ILE A 93 10.87 15.93 9.79
C ILE A 93 9.34 15.85 9.80
N THR A 94 8.73 16.04 8.64
CA THR A 94 7.29 15.82 8.42
C THR A 94 7.09 14.50 7.69
N ARG A 95 6.14 13.67 8.15
CA ARG A 95 5.76 12.41 7.49
C ARG A 95 4.61 12.68 6.53
N ASN A 96 4.81 12.31 5.28
CA ASN A 96 3.85 12.49 4.19
C ASN A 96 3.09 11.19 3.94
N PRO A 97 2.08 11.15 3.03
CA PRO A 97 1.24 9.97 2.81
C PRO A 97 2.05 8.70 2.58
N ALA A 98 3.07 8.78 1.72
CA ALA A 98 3.97 7.69 1.35
C ALA A 98 4.58 6.96 2.55
N TYR A 99 4.95 7.70 3.61
CA TYR A 99 5.46 7.10 4.85
C TYR A 99 4.41 6.21 5.51
N TYR A 100 3.17 6.69 5.63
CA TYR A 100 2.10 5.94 6.28
C TYR A 100 1.63 4.76 5.43
N ILE A 101 1.56 4.94 4.10
CA ILE A 101 1.22 3.87 3.15
C ILE A 101 2.16 2.68 3.33
N ILE A 102 3.47 2.93 3.26
CA ILE A 102 4.48 1.88 3.45
C ILE A 102 4.45 1.35 4.88
N ALA A 103 4.26 2.20 5.90
CA ALA A 103 4.26 1.79 7.31
C ALA A 103 3.12 0.82 7.65
N HIS A 104 1.96 0.92 7.00
CA HIS A 104 0.85 -0.03 7.18
C HIS A 104 1.27 -1.48 6.85
N ALA A 105 2.18 -1.66 5.90
CA ALA A 105 2.69 -2.96 5.50
C ALA A 105 4.05 -3.29 6.14
N ALA A 106 5.08 -2.49 5.89
CA ALA A 106 6.49 -2.83 6.16
C ALA A 106 6.82 -3.12 7.63
N LYS A 107 6.05 -2.53 8.57
CA LYS A 107 6.20 -2.78 10.00
C LYS A 107 5.78 -4.20 10.39
N TYR A 108 4.77 -4.76 9.72
CA TYR A 108 4.13 -6.01 10.14
C TYR A 108 4.32 -7.16 9.13
N VAL A 109 4.35 -6.87 7.83
CA VAL A 109 4.61 -7.83 6.75
C VAL A 109 6.11 -7.91 6.50
N ARG A 110 6.81 -8.74 7.29
CA ARG A 110 8.27 -8.87 7.24
C ARG A 110 8.73 -9.72 6.04
N PRO A 111 9.99 -9.58 5.59
CA PRO A 111 10.55 -10.44 4.55
C PRO A 111 10.31 -11.92 4.82
N GLY A 112 9.94 -12.67 3.77
CA GLY A 112 9.54 -14.07 3.88
C GLY A 112 8.06 -14.31 4.16
N SER A 113 7.27 -13.26 4.41
CA SER A 113 5.81 -13.39 4.52
C SER A 113 5.21 -13.87 3.21
N ARG A 114 4.18 -14.72 3.29
CA ARG A 114 3.47 -15.29 2.15
C ARG A 114 2.06 -14.72 2.12
N ARG A 115 1.62 -14.20 0.98
CA ARG A 115 0.22 -13.81 0.81
C ARG A 115 -0.65 -15.06 0.90
N ILE A 116 -1.69 -15.02 1.72
CA ILE A 116 -2.70 -16.07 1.85
C ILE A 116 -4.03 -15.59 1.28
N THR A 117 -4.92 -16.53 0.97
CA THR A 117 -6.23 -16.22 0.39
C THR A 117 -7.13 -15.53 1.41
N SER A 118 -7.77 -14.44 0.99
CA SER A 118 -8.86 -13.76 1.69
C SER A 118 -9.93 -13.34 0.68
N ASN A 119 -11.17 -13.21 1.13
CA ASN A 119 -12.27 -12.68 0.33
C ASN A 119 -12.07 -11.18 0.02
N LEU A 120 -12.85 -10.64 -0.91
CA LEU A 120 -12.85 -9.23 -1.30
C LEU A 120 -14.27 -8.67 -1.23
N PRO A 121 -14.71 -8.19 -0.05
CA PRO A 121 -15.91 -7.36 0.02
C PRO A 121 -15.68 -6.05 -0.74
N GLU A 122 -16.70 -5.57 -1.45
CA GLU A 122 -16.64 -4.41 -2.38
C GLU A 122 -15.97 -3.18 -1.77
N ASP A 123 -16.42 -2.72 -0.59
CA ASP A 123 -15.90 -1.52 0.06
C ASP A 123 -14.77 -1.78 1.07
N LEU A 124 -14.34 -3.03 1.21
CA LEU A 124 -13.28 -3.43 2.14
C LEU A 124 -12.16 -4.19 1.40
N PRO A 125 -11.50 -3.54 0.43
CA PRO A 125 -10.30 -4.12 -0.15
C PRO A 125 -9.32 -4.47 0.96
N ASN A 126 -8.77 -5.68 0.87
CA ASN A 126 -7.89 -6.21 1.91
C ASN A 126 -6.87 -7.17 1.33
N VAL A 127 -5.78 -7.37 2.07
CA VAL A 127 -4.80 -8.42 1.80
C VAL A 127 -4.36 -9.07 3.10
N ALA A 128 -4.16 -10.38 3.07
CA ALA A 128 -3.70 -11.16 4.21
C ALA A 128 -2.36 -11.84 3.92
N PHE A 129 -1.50 -11.89 4.93
CA PHE A 129 -0.19 -12.51 4.88
C PHE A 129 0.03 -13.43 6.08
N GLU A 130 0.63 -14.58 5.85
CA GLU A 130 1.24 -15.41 6.87
C GLU A 130 2.72 -15.05 6.98
N ARG A 131 3.16 -14.66 8.17
CA ARG A 131 4.56 -14.32 8.44
C ARG A 131 5.40 -15.57 8.73
N PRO A 132 6.73 -15.50 8.59
CA PRO A 132 7.62 -16.62 8.95
C PRO A 132 7.52 -17.09 10.41
N ASP A 133 7.10 -16.21 11.32
CA ASP A 133 6.88 -16.54 12.74
C ASP A 133 5.46 -17.09 13.03
N GLY A 134 4.69 -17.44 11.99
CA GLY A 134 3.35 -18.02 12.09
C GLY A 134 2.24 -17.02 12.37
N LYS A 135 2.55 -15.73 12.55
CA LYS A 135 1.55 -14.69 12.75
C LYS A 135 0.81 -14.36 11.46
N ILE A 136 -0.46 -13.99 11.58
CA ILE A 136 -1.27 -13.54 10.44
C ILE A 136 -1.39 -12.02 10.48
N VAL A 137 -1.09 -11.37 9.36
CA VAL A 137 -1.27 -9.93 9.18
C VAL A 137 -2.35 -9.68 8.14
N ILE A 138 -3.32 -8.83 8.46
CA ILE A 138 -4.38 -8.43 7.54
C ILE A 138 -4.38 -6.91 7.44
N ILE A 139 -4.27 -6.39 6.23
CA ILE A 139 -4.41 -4.96 5.92
C ILE A 139 -5.79 -4.78 5.30
N VAL A 140 -6.61 -3.91 5.88
CA VAL A 140 -7.97 -3.62 5.41
C VAL A 140 -8.09 -2.12 5.22
N LEU A 141 -8.58 -1.69 4.06
CA LEU A 141 -8.94 -0.31 3.78
C LEU A 141 -10.46 -0.21 3.77
N ASN A 142 -11.02 0.80 4.45
CA ASN A 142 -12.39 1.23 4.20
C ASN A 142 -12.39 2.20 3.01
N ASN A 143 -12.78 1.69 1.85
CA ASN A 143 -12.85 2.47 0.59
C ASN A 143 -14.23 3.11 0.38
N GLY A 144 -15.12 3.06 1.38
CA GLY A 144 -16.43 3.71 1.34
C GLY A 144 -16.43 5.08 2.02
N GLU A 145 -17.51 5.82 1.83
CA GLU A 145 -17.67 7.21 2.32
C GLU A 145 -18.12 7.32 3.79
N ILE A 146 -18.47 6.21 4.42
CA ILE A 146 -18.97 6.15 5.80
C ILE A 146 -18.16 5.20 6.67
N ASN A 147 -18.26 5.35 8.00
CA ASN A 147 -17.71 4.39 8.95
C ASN A 147 -18.28 2.99 8.70
N LYS A 148 -17.42 1.98 8.63
CA LYS A 148 -17.81 0.61 8.29
C LYS A 148 -17.37 -0.35 9.38
N SER A 149 -18.33 -1.08 9.93
CA SER A 149 -18.06 -2.19 10.85
C SER A 149 -17.98 -3.50 10.07
N PHE A 150 -17.05 -4.37 10.46
CA PHE A 150 -16.84 -5.66 9.81
C PHE A 150 -16.29 -6.70 10.78
N CYS A 151 -16.38 -7.96 10.38
CA CYS A 151 -15.86 -9.09 11.13
C CYS A 151 -14.70 -9.73 10.37
N ILE A 152 -13.55 -9.88 11.03
CA ILE A 152 -12.42 -10.66 10.55
C ILE A 152 -12.58 -12.08 11.08
N LYS A 153 -12.66 -13.06 10.16
CA LYS A 153 -12.69 -14.48 10.49
C LYS A 153 -11.38 -15.15 10.11
N ILE A 154 -10.74 -15.82 11.08
CA ILE A 154 -9.51 -16.61 10.89
C ILE A 154 -9.75 -17.99 11.48
N GLY A 155 -9.98 -18.98 10.63
CA GLY A 155 -10.39 -20.32 11.06
C GLY A 155 -11.70 -20.25 11.87
N SER A 156 -11.63 -20.63 13.16
CA SER A 156 -12.75 -20.54 14.11
C SER A 156 -12.81 -19.23 14.91
N ARG A 157 -11.81 -18.35 14.78
CA ARG A 157 -11.75 -17.07 15.51
C ARG A 157 -12.47 -15.97 14.74
N TYR A 158 -13.18 -15.12 15.47
CA TYR A 158 -13.93 -13.97 14.93
C TYR A 158 -13.57 -12.71 15.71
N ILE A 159 -13.33 -11.61 15.01
CA ILE A 159 -12.92 -10.34 15.60
C ILE A 159 -13.69 -9.24 14.90
N ASN A 160 -14.45 -8.46 15.68
CA ASN A 160 -15.17 -7.32 15.16
C ASN A 160 -14.27 -6.09 15.19
N SER A 161 -14.31 -5.30 14.12
CA SER A 161 -13.61 -4.02 14.03
C SER A 161 -14.45 -3.02 13.25
N SER A 162 -14.06 -1.76 13.31
CA SER A 162 -14.63 -0.69 12.50
C SER A 162 -13.52 0.24 12.03
N LEU A 163 -13.72 0.79 10.84
CA LEU A 163 -12.82 1.75 10.22
C LEU A 163 -13.64 2.95 9.75
N ALA A 164 -13.19 4.16 10.12
CA ALA A 164 -13.72 5.39 9.56
C ALA A 164 -13.56 5.41 8.02
N SER A 165 -14.35 6.24 7.35
CA SER A 165 -14.23 6.50 5.91
C SER A 165 -12.78 6.83 5.53
N GLY A 166 -12.27 6.21 4.47
CA GLY A 166 -10.90 6.42 3.98
C GLY A 166 -9.76 5.93 4.88
N SER A 167 -10.06 5.25 6.00
CA SER A 167 -9.03 4.77 6.92
C SER A 167 -8.57 3.34 6.60
N THR A 168 -7.30 3.06 6.94
CA THR A 168 -6.69 1.73 6.80
C THR A 168 -6.34 1.17 8.17
N GLY A 169 -6.66 -0.11 8.40
CA GLY A 169 -6.27 -0.86 9.58
C GLY A 169 -5.30 -1.98 9.24
N THR A 170 -4.25 -2.15 10.04
CA THR A 170 -3.39 -3.33 10.00
C THR A 170 -3.58 -4.16 11.27
N TYR A 171 -4.06 -5.39 11.11
CA TYR A 171 -4.38 -6.31 12.19
C TYR A 171 -3.34 -7.43 12.24
N VAL A 172 -2.90 -7.81 13.44
CA VAL A 172 -1.89 -8.85 13.66
C VAL A 172 -2.40 -9.85 14.69
N PHE A 173 -2.32 -11.14 14.36
CA PHE A 173 -2.83 -12.25 15.17
C PHE A 173 -1.73 -13.29 15.45
#